data_AF-A0A1W1WQA4-F1
#
_entry.id   AF-A0A1W1WQA4-F1
#
_cell.length_a   1.000
_cell.length_b   1.000
_cell.length_c   1.000
_cell.angle_alpha   90.00
_cell.angle_beta   90.00
_cell.angle_gamma   90.00
#
_symmetry.space_group_name_H-M   'P 1'
#
loop_
_entity.id
_entity.type
_entity.pdbx_description
1 polymer ?
#
loop_
_entity_poly.entity_id
_entity_poly.type
_entity_poly.pdbx_seq_one_letter_code
_entity_poly.pdbx_strand_id
1 'polypeptide(L)' 'MLSDIEMKILETIRNVLEDPNVDVNSDFFEAGGNSLLAAILVEKLRGSSIPVDIRTVLRLPTARGIAQYMLDQQKEGDPR' A
#
# COMPACT_ATOMS: atom_id res chain seq x y z
N MET A 1 -13.97 9.23 3.27
CA MET A 1 -13.24 9.89 2.16
C MET A 1 -11.94 9.14 1.98
N LEU A 2 -11.57 8.75 0.75
CA LEU A 2 -10.24 8.21 0.51
C LEU A 2 -9.22 9.35 0.65
N SER A 3 -8.08 9.07 1.28
CA SER A 3 -6.96 10.01 1.31
C SER A 3 -6.14 9.93 0.02
N ASP A 4 -5.37 10.98 -0.29
CA ASP A 4 -4.48 10.98 -1.47
C ASP A 4 -3.47 9.83 -1.45
N ILE A 5 -2.99 9.45 -0.25
CA ILE A 5 -2.08 8.32 -0.06
C ILE A 5 -2.79 6.97 -0.30
N GLU A 6 -4.03 6.79 0.17
CA GLU A 6 -4.82 5.58 -0.08
C GLU A 6 -5.09 5.39 -1.58
N MET A 7 -5.43 6.47 -2.31
CA MET A 7 -5.61 6.43 -3.76
C MET A 7 -4.32 6.06 -4.49
N LYS A 8 -3.17 6.66 -4.12
CA LYS A 8 -1.88 6.30 -4.74
C LYS A 8 -1.49 4.84 -4.49
N ILE A 9 -1.75 4.33 -3.29
CA ILE A 9 -1.47 2.94 -2.97
C ILE A 9 -2.37 2.02 -3.78
N LEU A 10 -3.67 2.31 -3.84
CA LEU A 10 -4.63 1.54 -4.62
C LEU A 10 -4.22 1.46 -6.10
N GLU A 11 -3.91 2.60 -6.72
CA GLU A 11 -3.49 2.63 -8.12
C GLU A 11 -2.18 1.86 -8.35
N THR A 12 -1.25 1.91 -7.40
CA THR A 12 -0.02 1.12 -7.49
C THR A 12 -0.32 -0.38 -7.40
N ILE A 13 -1.21 -0.80 -6.51
CA ILE A 13 -1.64 -2.20 -6.38
C ILE A 13 -2.29 -2.68 -7.68
N ARG A 14 -3.25 -1.93 -8.23
CA ARG A 14 -3.93 -2.26 -9.50
C ARG A 14 -2.94 -2.45 -10.64
N ASN A 15 -1.94 -1.57 -10.73
CA ASN A 15 -0.90 -1.68 -11.75
C ASN A 15 0.06 -2.85 -11.53
N VAL A 16 0.28 -3.29 -10.29
CA VAL A 16 1.15 -4.45 -9.98
C VAL A 16 0.42 -5.77 -10.19
N LEU A 17 -0.87 -5.82 -9.85
CA LEU A 17 -1.72 -7.00 -10.04
C LEU A 17 -2.31 -7.09 -11.45
N GLU A 18 -2.20 -6.02 -12.24
CA GLU A 18 -2.86 -5.86 -13.54
C GLU A 18 -4.39 -6.05 -13.45
N ASP A 19 -4.99 -5.67 -12.32
CA ASP A 19 -6.43 -5.80 -12.05
C ASP A 19 -7.04 -4.46 -11.59
N PRO A 20 -7.87 -3.81 -12.43
CA PRO A 20 -8.53 -2.56 -12.07
C PRO A 20 -9.69 -2.73 -11.07
N ASN A 21 -10.17 -3.95 -10.82
CA ASN A 21 -11.32 -4.21 -9.94
C ASN A 21 -10.95 -4.26 -8.45
N VAL A 22 -9.66 -4.27 -8.13
CA VAL A 22 -9.17 -4.20 -6.75
C VAL A 22 -9.74 -2.95 -6.07
N ASP A 23 -10.33 -3.14 -4.89
CA ASP A 23 -10.85 -2.08 -4.00
C ASP A 23 -9.81 -1.74 -2.93
N VAL A 24 -9.98 -0.62 -2.23
CA VAL A 24 -9.09 -0.25 -1.10
C VAL A 24 -9.04 -1.27 0.03
N ASN A 25 -10.06 -2.12 0.17
CA ASN A 25 -10.13 -3.18 1.17
C ASN A 25 -9.79 -4.57 0.62
N SER A 26 -9.53 -4.70 -0.68
CA SER A 26 -9.13 -5.97 -1.27
C SER A 26 -7.77 -6.38 -0.71
N ASP A 27 -7.68 -7.62 -0.24
CA ASP A 27 -6.42 -8.22 0.18
C ASP A 27 -5.55 -8.49 -1.06
N PHE A 28 -4.34 -7.96 -1.04
CA PHE A 28 -3.36 -8.05 -2.12
C PHE A 28 -3.04 -9.50 -2.50
N PHE A 29 -2.93 -10.40 -1.53
CA PHE A 29 -2.58 -11.80 -1.75
C PHE A 29 -3.78 -12.61 -2.21
N GLU A 30 -4.97 -12.32 -1.70
CA GLU A 30 -6.22 -12.94 -2.20
C GLU A 30 -6.54 -12.49 -3.64
N ALA A 31 -6.14 -11.27 -4.02
CA ALA A 31 -6.27 -10.74 -5.38
C ALA A 31 -5.20 -11.26 -6.37
N GLY A 32 -4.39 -12.26 -5.99
CA GLY A 32 -3.39 -12.88 -6.86
C GLY A 32 -1.95 -12.38 -6.64
N GLY A 33 -1.73 -11.52 -5.65
CA GLY A 33 -0.41 -11.07 -5.23
C GLY A 33 0.44 -12.19 -4.65
N ASN A 34 1.76 -12.04 -4.78
CA ASN A 34 2.76 -12.97 -4.23
C ASN A 34 3.99 -12.20 -3.75
N SER A 35 5.00 -12.91 -3.21
CA SER A 35 6.21 -12.27 -2.66
C SER A 35 6.98 -11.42 -3.66
N LEU A 36 7.03 -11.82 -4.94
CA LEU A 36 7.70 -11.04 -5.99
C LEU A 36 6.93 -9.76 -6.29
N LEU A 37 5.61 -9.87 -6.47
CA LEU A 37 4.75 -8.72 -6.71
C LEU A 37 4.72 -7.77 -5.50
N ALA A 38 4.77 -8.30 -4.28
CA ALA A 38 4.87 -7.51 -3.06
C ALA A 38 6.20 -6.73 -2.99
N ALA A 39 7.32 -7.34 -3.40
CA ALA A 39 8.60 -6.64 -3.51
C ALA A 39 8.55 -5.52 -4.57
N ILE A 40 7.92 -5.77 -5.73
CA ILE A 40 7.72 -4.76 -6.78
C ILE A 40 6.82 -3.62 -6.28
N LEU A 41 5.75 -3.94 -5.55
CA LEU A 41 4.84 -2.97 -4.94
C LEU A 41 5.60 -2.04 -3.99
N VAL A 42 6.41 -2.62 -3.09
CA VAL A 42 7.25 -1.86 -2.14
C VAL A 42 8.16 -0.88 -2.87
N GLU A 43 8.85 -1.33 -3.93
CA GLU A 43 9.76 -0.47 -4.67
C GLU A 43 9.04 0.65 -5.44
N LYS A 44 7.87 0.38 -6.03
CA LYS A 44 7.04 1.40 -6.70
C LYS A 44 6.49 2.43 -5.73
N LEU A 45 6.02 2.01 -4.56
CA LEU A 45 5.55 2.91 -3.51
C LEU A 45 6.68 3.78 -2.97
N ARG A 46 7.87 3.20 -2.74
CA ARG A 46 9.08 3.93 -2.35
C ARG A 46 9.42 5.02 -3.36
N GLY A 47 9.40 4.70 -4.66
CA GLY A 47 9.60 5.67 -5.75
C GLY A 47 8.55 6.79 -5.79
N SER A 48 7.38 6.57 -5.20
CA SER A 48 6.27 7.53 -5.08
C SER A 48 6.27 8.28 -3.74
N SER A 49 7.40 8.28 -3.02
CA SER A 49 7.55 8.89 -1.69
C SER A 49 6.64 8.28 -0.60
N ILE A 50 6.26 7.00 -0.75
CA ILE A 50 5.51 6.23 0.24
C ILE A 50 6.43 5.10 0.74
N PRO A 51 7.27 5.34 1.76
CA PRO A 51 8.29 4.40 2.20
C PRO A 51 7.68 3.28 3.06
N VAL A 52 7.09 2.29 2.40
CA VAL A 52 6.50 1.10 3.03
C VAL A 52 7.51 -0.05 2.98
N ASP A 53 7.59 -0.87 4.02
CA ASP A 53 8.38 -2.10 4.02
C ASP A 53 7.53 -3.34 3.70
N ILE A 54 8.21 -4.43 3.32
CA ILE A 54 7.54 -5.69 2.98
C ILE A 54 6.74 -6.27 4.17
N ARG A 55 7.17 -6.02 5.41
CA ARG A 55 6.47 -6.51 6.60
C ARG A 55 5.11 -5.84 6.76
N THR A 56 5.03 -4.57 6.41
CA THR A 56 3.80 -3.78 6.42
C THR A 56 2.83 -4.32 5.38
N VAL A 57 3.28 -4.59 4.15
CA VAL A 57 2.45 -5.20 3.11
C VAL A 57 1.91 -6.57 3.54
N LEU A 58 2.76 -7.40 4.17
CA LEU A 58 2.33 -8.72 4.67
C LEU A 58 1.32 -8.63 5.83
N ARG A 59 1.45 -7.64 6.70
CA ARG A 59 0.58 -7.46 7.88
C ARG A 59 -0.73 -6.75 7.55
N LEU A 60 -0.68 -5.81 6.61
CA LEU A 60 -1.78 -4.92 6.22
C LEU A 60 -1.91 -4.97 4.70
N PRO A 61 -2.38 -6.09 4.13
CA PRO A 61 -2.34 -6.34 2.68
C PRO A 61 -3.37 -5.56 1.86
N THR A 62 -3.93 -4.47 2.39
CA THR A 62 -4.95 -3.66 1.72
C THR A 62 -4.46 -2.23 1.54
N ALA A 63 -4.91 -1.54 0.49
CA ALA A 63 -4.53 -0.15 0.27
C ALA A 63 -4.87 0.73 1.48
N ARG A 64 -6.05 0.49 2.07
CA ARG A 64 -6.51 1.16 3.28
C ARG A 64 -5.60 0.90 4.48
N GLY A 65 -5.25 -0.36 4.73
CA GLY A 65 -4.41 -0.74 5.86
C GLY A 65 -3.02 -0.11 5.78
N ILE A 66 -2.40 -0.16 4.60
CA ILE A 66 -1.09 0.48 4.36
C ILE A 66 -1.20 1.99 4.55
N ALA A 67 -2.22 2.63 3.98
CA ALA A 67 -2.43 4.07 4.08
C ALA A 67 -2.60 4.53 5.53
N GLN A 68 -3.42 3.84 6.31
CA GLN A 68 -3.64 4.14 7.72
C GLN A 68 -2.34 4.05 8.53
N TYR A 69 -1.57 2.97 8.33
CA TYR A 69 -0.29 2.82 9.00
C TYR A 69 0.69 3.96 8.66
N MET A 70 0.76 4.36 7.39
CA MET A 70 1.61 5.49 6.96
C MET A 70 1.18 6.83 7.57
N LEU A 71 -0.13 7.08 7.65
CA LEU A 71 -0.68 8.30 8.24
C LEU A 71 -0.46 8.36 9.75
N ASP A 72 -0.48 7.23 10.44
CA ASP A 72 -0.23 7.19 11.88
C ASP A 72 1.27 7.36 12.20
N GLN A 73 2.16 6.80 11.38
CA GLN A 73 3.61 7.03 11.50
C GLN A 73 4.00 8.51 11.30
N GLN A 74 3.29 9.25 10.44
CA GLN A 74 3.51 10.69 10.27
C GLN A 74 3.12 11.53 11.50
N LYS A 75 2.13 11.07 12.28
CA LYS A 75 1.71 11.77 13.51
C LYS A 75 2.67 11.54 14.67
N GLU A 76 3.29 10.36 14.77
CA GLU A 76 4.28 10.06 15.80
C GLU A 76 5.66 10.68 15.50
N GLY A 77 5.96 10.96 14.23
CA GLY A 77 7.20 11.59 13.79
C GLY A 77 7.28 13.11 13.90
N ASP A 78 6.28 13.77 14.51
CA ASP A 78 6.26 15.22 14.76
C ASP A 78 6.64 15.54 16.22
N PRO A 79 7.95 15.64 16.55
CA PRO A 79 8.36 16.24 17.81
C PRO A 79 8.12 17.74 17.69
N ARG A 80 7.14 18.24 18.45
CA ARG A 80 7.06 19.66 18.79
C ARG A 80 8.40 20.23 19.24
#